data_AF-Q6NK19-F1
#
_entry.id   AF-Q6NK19-F1
#
_cell.length_a   1.000
_cell.length_b   1.000
_cell.length_c   1.000
_cell.angle_alpha   90.00
_cell.angle_beta   90.00
_cell.angle_gamma   90.00
#
_symmetry.space_group_name_H-M   'P 1'
#
loop_
_entity.id
_entity.type
_entity.pdbx_description
1 polymer ?
#
loop_
_entity_poly.entity_id
_entity_poly.type
_entity_poly.pdbx_seq_one_letter_code
_entity_poly.pdbx_strand_id
1 'polypeptide(L)'
;MNTVIDFSAGVPPAVEVKAAGHIGVMRYISPPRLSWMTAKPATRPQIDRCRSAGVDVGFVWQYGGADNPDTMRGRTGGHADATSAQAKLIELGCPHHPVFFAVDFDISLDQWNATAVHYFKAACEVLGRDRVGIYGHSRVISWAVEDQVIADLGGGKHLAWQTPAWSMGERATEAVLYQGAANVKGPAGINIDVNEVLHHEWGQHPVGETRLEKSQEMELAMKPNPNHRGDPLFLPDVLKAFGVKVQEWDGWRDRGHGDFTVIQGVFAHHTGTDKDIPGYIADHPELGLCSQIHLNRDGTAVIVGAGIAYHAGRGSYPGWPTDNANQVAIGIEAASSGTSPWPPAQLDAYYRTCAAILWYLGKPATPQTLLGHKEYSGAAQGKWDPGGIDMNDFRRNVQHYIDNPPFLAADAAHITKEEDPMIQSLINPAKKFAQSTLISIVDATCWQILVLAKAIAKKQGLDPDQILADAITADREGK
;
A
#
# COMPACT_ATOMS: atom_id res chain seq x y z
N MET A 1 1.00 27.10 -11.68
CA MET A 1 2.03 26.43 -10.87
C MET A 1 1.50 26.35 -9.46
N ASN A 2 1.44 25.16 -8.87
CA ASN A 2 0.95 25.01 -7.50
C ASN A 2 2.00 25.54 -6.52
N THR A 3 1.54 26.24 -5.48
CA THR A 3 2.43 26.83 -4.48
C THR A 3 1.96 26.51 -3.07
N VAL A 4 2.91 26.40 -2.15
CA VAL A 4 2.67 26.35 -0.71
C VAL A 4 3.44 27.49 -0.05
N ILE A 5 2.95 27.96 1.09
CA ILE A 5 3.57 29.09 1.80
C ILE A 5 4.06 28.69 3.18
N ASP A 6 5.12 29.31 3.64
CA ASP A 6 5.60 29.16 5.01
C ASP A 6 5.80 30.53 5.66
N PHE A 7 5.68 30.57 6.98
CA PHE A 7 5.61 31.82 7.73
C PHE A 7 5.90 31.61 9.21
N SER A 8 6.60 32.59 9.78
CA SER A 8 7.01 32.60 11.20
C SER A 8 6.46 33.79 11.99
N ALA A 9 6.25 34.95 11.34
CA ALA A 9 5.89 36.21 12.02
C ALA A 9 4.41 36.31 12.45
N GLY A 10 3.51 35.60 11.76
CA GLY A 10 2.06 35.59 12.03
C GLY A 10 1.37 34.49 11.24
N VAL A 11 0.11 34.17 11.56
CA VAL A 11 -0.65 33.08 10.91
C VAL A 11 -1.71 33.65 9.99
N PRO A 12 -1.55 33.55 8.65
CA PRO A 12 -2.56 33.98 7.71
C PRO A 12 -3.87 33.18 7.85
N PRO A 13 -5.04 33.81 7.66
CA PRO A 13 -6.31 33.09 7.62
C PRO A 13 -6.32 32.08 6.45
N ALA A 14 -6.63 30.81 6.73
CA ALA A 14 -6.58 29.73 5.73
C ALA A 14 -7.46 30.00 4.50
N VAL A 15 -8.61 30.65 4.68
CA VAL A 15 -9.49 31.07 3.58
C VAL A 15 -8.82 32.08 2.64
N GLU A 16 -7.98 32.98 3.16
CA GLU A 16 -7.23 33.92 2.34
C GLU A 16 -6.03 33.25 1.68
N VAL A 17 -5.41 32.26 2.33
CA VAL A 17 -4.37 31.40 1.70
C VAL A 17 -4.93 30.70 0.47
N LYS A 18 -6.13 30.11 0.59
CA LYS A 18 -6.83 29.47 -0.53
C LYS A 18 -7.20 30.48 -1.61
N ALA A 19 -7.74 31.63 -1.23
CA ALA A 19 -8.12 32.70 -2.16
C ALA A 19 -6.92 33.28 -2.93
N ALA A 20 -5.74 33.30 -2.31
CA ALA A 20 -4.48 33.68 -2.96
C ALA A 20 -3.93 32.60 -3.91
N GLY A 21 -4.59 31.44 -4.02
CA GLY A 21 -4.23 30.37 -4.95
C GLY A 21 -3.16 29.41 -4.44
N HIS A 22 -2.80 29.48 -3.16
CA HIS A 22 -1.89 28.52 -2.55
C HIS A 22 -2.65 27.23 -2.19
N ILE A 23 -2.06 26.08 -2.51
CA ILE A 23 -2.68 24.77 -2.26
C ILE A 23 -2.43 24.27 -0.84
N GLY A 24 -1.43 24.82 -0.14
CA GLY A 24 -1.05 24.35 1.17
C GLY A 24 -0.11 25.29 1.91
N VAL A 25 0.28 24.88 3.12
CA VAL A 25 1.19 25.61 4.00
C VAL A 25 2.25 24.67 4.58
N MET A 26 3.48 25.15 4.74
CA MET A 26 4.48 24.50 5.60
C MET A 26 4.47 25.16 6.98
N ARG A 27 4.26 24.36 8.02
CA ARG A 27 4.07 24.85 9.39
C ARG A 27 5.20 24.42 10.30
N TYR A 28 5.75 25.39 11.01
CA TYR A 28 6.77 25.14 12.02
C TYR A 28 6.19 24.46 13.24
N ILE A 29 6.76 23.33 13.62
CA ILE A 29 6.41 22.57 14.83
C ILE A 29 7.45 22.70 15.95
N SER A 30 8.50 23.47 15.71
CA SER A 30 9.48 23.89 16.71
C SER A 30 8.96 25.07 17.55
N PRO A 31 9.44 25.22 18.81
CA PRO A 31 9.19 26.42 19.61
C PRO A 31 9.74 27.70 18.97
N PRO A 32 9.19 28.88 19.30
CA PRO A 32 9.77 30.14 18.87
C PRO A 32 11.08 30.40 19.63
N ARG A 33 12.15 30.77 18.91
CA ARG A 33 13.38 31.28 19.54
C ARG A 33 13.34 32.77 19.86
N LEU A 34 12.46 33.52 19.19
CA LEU A 34 12.26 34.95 19.36
C LEU A 34 10.77 35.24 19.51
N SER A 35 10.41 36.20 20.36
CA SER A 35 9.01 36.53 20.70
C SER A 35 8.16 36.98 19.51
N TRP A 36 8.78 37.52 18.46
CA TRP A 36 8.07 37.94 17.24
C TRP A 36 7.66 36.76 16.35
N MET A 37 8.18 35.56 16.57
CA MET A 37 7.85 34.36 15.80
C MET A 37 6.51 33.75 16.23
N THR A 38 5.45 34.56 16.22
CA THR A 38 4.14 34.22 16.79
C THR A 38 3.43 33.07 16.08
N ALA A 39 3.89 32.67 14.88
CA ALA A 39 3.39 31.50 14.18
C ALA A 39 4.07 30.19 14.60
N LYS A 40 5.03 30.20 15.55
CA LYS A 40 5.71 29.00 16.05
C LYS A 40 5.34 28.70 17.52
N PRO A 41 5.04 27.44 17.89
CA PRO A 41 4.73 26.32 17.01
C PRO A 41 3.29 26.40 16.48
N ALA A 42 2.98 25.60 15.46
CA ALA A 42 1.61 25.39 15.00
C ALA A 42 0.70 24.83 16.10
N THR A 43 -0.60 25.06 15.98
CA THR A 43 -1.62 24.55 16.92
C THR A 43 -2.70 23.76 16.18
N ARG A 44 -3.32 22.80 16.88
CA ARG A 44 -4.39 21.96 16.31
C ARG A 44 -5.52 22.78 15.67
N PRO A 45 -6.05 23.86 16.30
CA PRO A 45 -7.07 24.70 15.67
C PRO A 45 -6.62 25.39 14.38
N GLN A 46 -5.32 25.70 14.23
CA GLN A 46 -4.80 26.24 12.98
C GLN A 46 -4.79 25.18 11.87
N ILE A 47 -4.39 23.95 12.19
CA ILE A 47 -4.40 22.82 11.24
C ILE A 47 -5.82 22.50 10.80
N ASP A 48 -6.77 22.42 11.74
CA ASP A 48 -8.18 22.16 11.42
C ASP A 48 -8.77 23.26 10.53
N ARG A 49 -8.41 24.54 10.75
CA ARG A 49 -8.83 25.64 9.87
C ARG A 49 -8.25 25.53 8.46
N CYS A 50 -7.02 25.06 8.31
CA CYS A 50 -6.43 24.82 6.98
C CYS A 50 -7.21 23.73 6.26
N ARG A 51 -7.43 22.58 6.91
CA ARG A 51 -8.20 21.45 6.37
C ARG A 51 -9.62 21.85 5.97
N SER A 52 -10.35 22.56 6.83
CA SER A 52 -11.71 23.04 6.53
C SER A 52 -11.77 24.03 5.36
N ALA A 53 -10.67 24.72 5.04
CA ALA A 53 -10.56 25.62 3.90
C ALA A 53 -10.04 24.92 2.63
N GLY A 54 -9.77 23.61 2.67
CA GLY A 54 -9.15 22.88 1.57
C GLY A 54 -7.72 23.33 1.30
N VAL A 55 -6.97 23.66 2.36
CA VAL A 55 -5.55 24.02 2.35
C VAL A 55 -4.77 22.92 3.07
N ASP A 56 -3.88 22.28 2.33
CA ASP A 56 -3.05 21.18 2.83
C ASP A 56 -1.95 21.66 3.77
N VAL A 57 -1.39 20.77 4.60
CA VAL A 57 -0.41 21.12 5.63
C VAL A 57 0.76 20.15 5.63
N GLY A 58 1.97 20.68 5.40
CA GLY A 58 3.23 19.99 5.69
C GLY A 58 3.93 20.58 6.92
N PHE A 59 4.92 19.87 7.46
CA PHE A 59 5.57 20.24 8.71
C PHE A 59 7.09 20.41 8.57
N VAL A 60 7.62 21.43 9.24
CA VAL A 60 9.05 21.75 9.27
C VAL A 60 9.51 21.97 10.71
N TRP A 61 10.68 21.45 11.03
CA TRP A 61 11.39 21.70 12.26
C TRP A 61 12.56 22.65 12.02
N GLN A 62 12.52 23.79 12.69
CA GLN A 62 13.63 24.75 12.75
C GLN A 62 13.51 25.58 14.03
N TYR A 63 14.31 25.27 15.03
CA TYR A 63 14.44 26.08 16.23
C TYR A 63 15.58 27.11 16.03
N GLY A 64 16.77 26.61 15.70
CA GLY A 64 17.97 27.38 15.42
C GLY A 64 17.89 28.24 14.15
N GLY A 65 18.89 29.09 13.95
CA GLY A 65 19.12 29.84 12.70
C GLY A 65 20.58 29.67 12.27
N ALA A 66 21.04 30.43 11.27
CA ALA A 66 22.39 30.30 10.74
C ALA A 66 23.52 30.39 11.80
N ASP A 67 23.33 31.20 12.85
CA ASP A 67 24.31 31.36 13.93
C ASP A 67 24.31 30.20 14.96
N ASN A 68 23.24 29.41 15.00
CA ASN A 68 23.11 28.26 15.90
C ASN A 68 22.28 27.16 15.24
N PRO A 69 22.81 26.52 14.19
CA PRO A 69 22.05 25.57 13.38
C PRO A 69 21.77 24.28 14.14
N ASP A 70 20.51 23.81 14.05
CA ASP A 70 20.05 22.62 14.77
C ASP A 70 20.87 21.37 14.42
N THR A 71 21.21 21.21 13.14
CA THR A 71 21.92 20.05 12.61
C THR A 71 23.35 19.92 13.12
N MET A 72 23.97 21.01 13.58
CA MET A 72 25.32 20.97 14.15
C MET A 72 25.37 20.47 15.60
N ARG A 73 24.21 20.17 16.20
CA ARG A 73 24.13 19.38 17.45
C ARG A 73 24.32 17.87 17.22
N GLY A 74 24.52 17.44 15.96
CA GLY A 74 24.80 16.06 15.59
C GLY A 74 23.73 15.08 16.09
N ARG A 75 24.15 13.86 16.44
CA ARG A 75 23.26 12.77 16.87
C ARG A 75 22.32 13.17 18.00
N THR A 76 22.85 13.81 19.05
CA THR A 76 22.05 14.22 20.23
C THR A 76 20.97 15.23 19.85
N GLY A 77 21.32 16.19 18.98
CA GLY A 77 20.35 17.15 18.45
C GLY A 77 19.25 16.48 17.63
N GLY A 78 19.63 15.60 16.70
CA GLY A 78 18.69 14.94 15.80
C GLY A 78 17.66 14.11 16.54
N HIS A 79 18.11 13.33 17.54
CA HIS A 79 17.22 12.54 18.37
C HIS A 79 16.26 13.43 19.20
N ALA A 80 16.77 14.49 19.84
CA ALA A 80 15.98 15.37 20.70
C ALA A 80 14.91 16.15 19.91
N ASP A 81 15.29 16.66 18.74
CA ASP A 81 14.41 17.42 17.87
C ASP A 81 13.35 16.53 17.23
N ALA A 82 13.73 15.35 16.72
CA ALA A 82 12.78 14.40 16.14
C ALA A 82 11.80 13.85 17.18
N THR A 83 12.25 13.62 18.42
CA THR A 83 11.37 13.24 19.55
C THR A 83 10.34 14.32 19.84
N SER A 84 10.79 15.57 19.88
CA SER A 84 9.90 16.73 20.12
C SER A 84 8.95 16.97 18.95
N ALA A 85 9.42 16.77 17.72
CA ALA A 85 8.61 16.83 16.51
C ALA A 85 7.51 15.76 16.54
N GLN A 86 7.83 14.51 16.88
CA GLN A 86 6.84 13.43 17.02
C GLN A 86 5.79 13.75 18.08
N ALA A 87 6.20 14.24 19.25
CA ALA A 87 5.26 14.64 20.30
C ALA A 87 4.33 15.76 19.82
N LYS A 88 4.87 16.73 19.07
CA LYS A 88 4.07 17.82 18.51
C LYS A 88 3.11 17.34 17.43
N LEU A 89 3.54 16.45 16.54
CA LEU A 89 2.67 15.83 15.54
C LEU A 89 1.48 15.10 16.16
N ILE A 90 1.70 14.38 17.27
CA ILE A 90 0.63 13.73 18.04
C ILE A 90 -0.37 14.77 18.57
N GLU A 91 0.12 15.87 19.18
CA GLU A 91 -0.73 16.97 19.67
C GLU A 91 -1.57 17.60 18.53
N LEU A 92 -1.00 17.70 17.33
CA LEU A 92 -1.66 18.24 16.15
C LEU A 92 -2.61 17.23 15.47
N GLY A 93 -2.71 15.98 15.95
CA GLY A 93 -3.49 14.93 15.30
C GLY A 93 -2.95 14.53 13.92
N CYS A 94 -1.63 14.60 13.75
CA CYS A 94 -0.91 14.27 12.51
C CYS A 94 0.25 13.28 12.80
N PRO A 95 0.04 12.20 13.58
CA PRO A 95 1.13 11.43 14.20
C PRO A 95 2.06 10.73 13.20
N HIS A 96 1.63 10.55 11.95
CA HIS A 96 2.35 9.83 10.89
C HIS A 96 2.90 10.76 9.79
N HIS A 97 2.67 12.07 9.86
CA HIS A 97 3.17 13.00 8.86
C HIS A 97 4.71 13.07 8.84
N PRO A 98 5.32 13.38 7.69
CA PRO A 98 6.75 13.67 7.60
C PRO A 98 7.11 15.03 8.20
N VAL A 99 8.38 15.20 8.52
CA VAL A 99 8.96 16.44 9.03
C VAL A 99 10.20 16.80 8.23
N PHE A 100 10.23 18.01 7.68
CA PHE A 100 11.44 18.59 7.09
C PHE A 100 12.32 19.17 8.19
N PHE A 101 13.58 18.75 8.29
CA PHE A 101 14.55 19.35 9.20
C PHE A 101 15.43 20.35 8.44
N ALA A 102 15.55 21.56 8.98
CA ALA A 102 16.18 22.67 8.29
C ALA A 102 17.71 22.72 8.45
N VAL A 103 18.41 22.74 7.32
CA VAL A 103 19.81 23.14 7.16
C VAL A 103 19.82 24.57 6.60
N ASP A 104 19.54 25.53 7.47
CA ASP A 104 19.35 26.95 7.09
C ASP A 104 20.65 27.78 7.22
N PHE A 105 21.73 27.30 6.60
CA PHE A 105 23.02 27.98 6.50
C PHE A 105 23.89 27.38 5.39
N ASP A 106 24.99 28.06 5.03
CA ASP A 106 25.99 27.58 4.06
C ASP A 106 26.86 26.47 4.67
N ILE A 107 26.30 25.26 4.75
CA ILE A 107 26.99 24.10 5.31
C ILE A 107 28.07 23.59 4.34
N SER A 108 29.25 23.25 4.86
CA SER A 108 30.30 22.58 4.08
C SER A 108 30.11 21.06 4.05
N LEU A 109 30.70 20.40 3.05
CA LEU A 109 30.71 18.93 2.98
C LEU A 109 31.40 18.31 4.21
N ASP A 110 32.43 18.95 4.76
CA ASP A 110 33.08 18.48 5.98
C ASP A 110 32.15 18.56 7.20
N GLN A 111 31.38 19.63 7.34
CA GLN A 111 30.37 19.76 8.39
C GLN A 111 29.24 18.75 8.23
N TRP A 112 28.84 18.46 6.98
CA TRP A 112 27.88 17.42 6.67
C TRP A 112 28.38 16.05 7.14
N ASN A 113 29.54 15.62 6.62
CA ASN A 113 30.14 14.32 6.88
C ASN A 113 30.48 14.11 8.36
N ALA A 114 31.00 15.15 9.02
CA ALA A 114 31.44 15.05 10.41
C ALA A 114 30.30 15.20 11.43
N THR A 115 29.17 15.83 11.08
CA THR A 115 28.17 16.22 12.08
C THR A 115 26.73 16.12 11.59
N ALA A 116 26.35 16.84 10.53
CA ALA A 116 24.94 16.96 10.17
C ALA A 116 24.33 15.62 9.72
N VAL A 117 25.09 14.75 9.03
CA VAL A 117 24.60 13.41 8.66
C VAL A 117 24.17 12.59 9.88
N HIS A 118 24.86 12.76 11.02
CA HIS A 118 24.51 12.07 12.27
C HIS A 118 23.23 12.62 12.92
N TYR A 119 22.91 13.89 12.69
CA TYR A 119 21.61 14.46 13.08
C TYR A 119 20.48 13.78 12.31
N PHE A 120 20.59 13.67 10.98
CA PHE A 120 19.54 13.05 10.16
C PHE A 120 19.41 11.54 10.42
N LYS A 121 20.53 10.82 10.62
CA LYS A 121 20.49 9.40 11.04
C LYS A 121 19.72 9.22 12.35
N ALA A 122 19.96 10.08 13.34
CA ALA A 122 19.21 10.04 14.60
C ALA A 122 17.73 10.43 14.44
N ALA A 123 17.41 11.38 13.55
CA ALA A 123 16.02 11.69 13.21
C ALA A 123 15.31 10.48 12.57
N CYS A 124 16.00 9.73 11.71
CA CYS A 124 15.50 8.49 11.12
C CYS A 124 15.29 7.38 12.16
N GLU A 125 16.12 7.27 13.19
CA GLU A 125 15.91 6.31 14.29
C GLU A 125 14.58 6.57 15.04
N VAL A 126 14.18 7.84 15.18
CA VAL A 126 12.95 8.23 15.89
C VAL A 126 11.73 8.18 14.97
N LEU A 127 11.83 8.74 13.77
CA LEU A 127 10.70 8.92 12.87
C LEU A 127 10.55 7.80 11.84
N GLY A 128 11.62 7.06 11.54
CA GLY A 128 11.72 6.26 10.32
C GLY A 128 12.10 7.13 9.13
N ARG A 129 12.94 6.59 8.23
CA ARG A 129 13.46 7.34 7.06
C ARG A 129 12.35 7.95 6.20
N ASP A 130 11.26 7.21 6.02
CA ASP A 130 10.13 7.63 5.17
C ASP A 130 9.44 8.90 5.69
N ARG A 131 9.71 9.34 6.92
CA ARG A 131 9.13 10.57 7.49
C ARG A 131 10.15 11.69 7.70
N VAL A 132 11.39 11.50 7.28
CA VAL A 132 12.44 12.51 7.42
C VAL A 132 12.64 13.22 6.08
N GLY A 133 12.34 14.51 6.05
CA GLY A 133 12.66 15.40 4.94
C GLY A 133 13.80 16.37 5.30
N ILE A 134 14.34 17.04 4.30
CA ILE A 134 15.39 18.05 4.44
C ILE A 134 14.99 19.37 3.79
N TYR A 135 15.21 20.48 4.48
CA TYR A 135 15.26 21.80 3.87
C TYR A 135 16.72 22.28 3.78
N GLY A 136 17.17 22.76 2.62
CA GLY A 136 18.54 23.24 2.45
C GLY A 136 18.91 23.57 1.00
N HIS A 137 20.19 23.92 0.76
CA HIS A 137 20.68 24.18 -0.59
C HIS A 137 20.82 22.91 -1.44
N SER A 138 20.99 23.06 -2.76
CA SER A 138 21.08 21.95 -3.72
C SER A 138 22.06 20.84 -3.30
N ARG A 139 23.30 21.20 -2.96
CA ARG A 139 24.32 20.19 -2.60
C ARG A 139 23.98 19.37 -1.35
N VAL A 140 23.42 19.97 -0.29
CA VAL A 140 23.08 19.22 0.93
C VAL A 140 21.90 18.27 0.69
N ILE A 141 21.00 18.62 -0.23
CA ILE A 141 19.97 17.70 -0.71
C ILE A 141 20.63 16.48 -1.36
N SER A 142 21.54 16.68 -2.32
CA SER A 142 22.22 15.56 -2.99
C SER A 142 23.03 14.69 -2.02
N TRP A 143 23.72 15.30 -1.04
CA TRP A 143 24.41 14.53 0.01
C TRP A 143 23.45 13.72 0.89
N ALA A 144 22.30 14.28 1.26
CA ALA A 144 21.28 13.59 2.03
C ALA A 144 20.66 12.40 1.27
N VAL A 145 20.51 12.53 -0.04
CA VAL A 145 20.08 11.45 -0.94
C VAL A 145 21.15 10.36 -1.03
N GLU A 146 22.41 10.73 -1.26
CA GLU A 146 23.55 9.80 -1.34
C GLU A 146 23.73 9.00 -0.04
N ASP A 147 23.64 9.67 1.11
CA ASP A 147 23.72 9.04 2.43
C ASP A 147 22.43 8.31 2.86
N GLN A 148 21.36 8.39 2.05
CA GLN A 148 20.09 7.74 2.29
C GLN A 148 19.43 8.11 3.63
N VAL A 149 19.52 9.38 4.02
CA VAL A 149 19.02 9.89 5.32
C VAL A 149 17.74 10.70 5.24
N ILE A 150 17.08 10.69 4.08
CA ILE A 150 15.76 11.30 3.84
C ILE A 150 14.85 10.34 3.08
N ALA A 151 13.55 10.59 3.15
CA ALA A 151 12.53 9.80 2.49
C ALA A 151 12.76 9.74 0.97
N ASP A 152 12.63 8.54 0.41
CA ASP A 152 12.67 8.24 -1.02
C ASP A 152 11.24 7.97 -1.49
N LEU A 153 10.77 8.74 -2.47
CA LEU A 153 9.42 8.65 -3.03
C LEU A 153 9.40 7.85 -4.34
N GLY A 154 10.56 7.35 -4.79
CA GLY A 154 10.72 6.77 -6.12
C GLY A 154 10.82 7.83 -7.22
N GLY A 155 11.19 7.39 -8.43
CA GLY A 155 11.31 8.28 -9.59
C GLY A 155 12.36 9.39 -9.43
N GLY A 156 13.33 9.20 -8.52
CA GLY A 156 14.36 10.19 -8.20
C GLY A 156 13.87 11.36 -7.34
N LYS A 157 12.66 11.27 -6.76
CA LYS A 157 12.11 12.31 -5.86
C LYS A 157 12.28 11.92 -4.40
N HIS A 158 12.65 12.91 -3.60
CA HIS A 158 12.83 12.77 -2.16
C HIS A 158 12.07 13.88 -1.44
N LEU A 159 11.78 13.70 -0.15
CA LEU A 159 11.27 14.81 0.68
C LEU A 159 12.37 15.87 0.92
N ALA A 160 12.73 16.57 -0.15
CA ALA A 160 13.73 17.61 -0.20
C ALA A 160 13.06 18.93 -0.61
N TRP A 161 13.29 19.95 0.19
CA TRP A 161 12.80 21.31 0.00
C TRP A 161 13.99 22.24 -0.18
N GLN A 162 14.18 22.72 -1.41
CA GLN A 162 15.34 23.50 -1.77
C GLN A 162 15.15 24.99 -1.47
N THR A 163 16.18 25.65 -0.91
CA THR A 163 16.33 27.11 -0.94
C THR A 163 17.31 27.56 -2.03
N PRO A 164 17.07 28.70 -2.73
CA PRO A 164 18.04 29.29 -3.64
C PRO A 164 19.31 29.78 -2.93
N ALA A 165 19.22 30.09 -1.64
CA ALA A 165 20.38 30.47 -0.84
C ALA A 165 21.42 29.34 -0.89
N TRP A 166 22.69 29.71 -1.14
CA TRP A 166 23.83 28.78 -1.20
C TRP A 166 23.75 27.68 -2.28
N SER A 167 22.71 27.71 -3.14
CA SER A 167 22.53 26.74 -4.24
C SER A 167 23.32 27.09 -5.50
N MET A 168 24.00 28.26 -5.54
CA MET A 168 24.82 28.69 -6.69
C MET A 168 24.07 28.72 -8.03
N GLY A 169 22.75 28.95 -8.00
CA GLY A 169 21.89 28.93 -9.18
C GLY A 169 21.40 27.54 -9.60
N GLU A 170 21.87 26.47 -8.95
CA GLU A 170 21.45 25.10 -9.24
C GLU A 170 20.02 24.81 -8.79
N ARG A 171 19.36 23.90 -9.49
CA ARG A 171 18.02 23.39 -9.16
C ARG A 171 18.12 21.89 -8.90
N ALA A 172 17.89 21.46 -7.67
CA ALA A 172 17.91 20.06 -7.29
C ALA A 172 16.73 19.33 -7.95
N THR A 173 17.04 18.36 -8.81
CA THR A 173 16.03 17.53 -9.49
C THR A 173 15.28 16.62 -8.50
N GLU A 174 15.90 16.33 -7.38
CA GLU A 174 15.44 15.45 -6.30
C GLU A 174 14.32 16.11 -5.47
N ALA A 175 14.25 17.44 -5.49
CA ALA A 175 13.37 18.22 -4.63
C ALA A 175 11.88 18.10 -5.00
N VAL A 176 11.05 18.10 -3.96
CA VAL A 176 9.57 18.15 -4.04
C VAL A 176 9.04 19.58 -3.83
N LEU A 177 9.84 20.44 -3.21
CA LEU A 177 9.55 21.86 -3.00
C LEU A 177 10.76 22.73 -3.34
N TYR A 178 10.52 23.94 -3.84
CA TYR A 178 11.54 24.96 -4.04
C TYR A 178 11.07 26.33 -3.54
N GLN A 179 11.84 26.98 -2.67
CA GLN A 179 11.53 28.30 -2.14
C GLN A 179 11.81 29.38 -3.21
N GLY A 180 10.77 29.80 -3.93
CA GLY A 180 10.89 30.73 -5.05
C GLY A 180 11.04 32.19 -4.64
N ALA A 181 10.27 32.63 -3.64
CA ALA A 181 10.31 33.99 -3.14
C ALA A 181 10.29 34.01 -1.62
N ALA A 182 11.19 34.78 -1.00
CA ALA A 182 11.28 34.88 0.46
C ALA A 182 10.85 36.27 0.95
N ASN A 183 10.18 36.30 2.11
CA ASN A 183 9.80 37.47 2.87
C ASN A 183 8.93 38.48 2.09
N VAL A 184 8.01 37.98 1.28
CA VAL A 184 7.06 38.79 0.50
C VAL A 184 5.76 39.02 1.27
N LYS A 185 5.00 40.05 0.89
CA LYS A 185 3.68 40.32 1.50
C LYS A 185 2.66 39.31 0.98
N GLY A 186 2.16 38.48 1.90
CA GLY A 186 1.14 37.48 1.67
C GLY A 186 -0.24 37.88 2.19
N PRO A 187 -1.15 36.90 2.33
CA PRO A 187 -2.49 37.11 2.87
C PRO A 187 -2.47 37.78 4.25
N ALA A 188 -3.48 38.62 4.52
CA ALA A 188 -3.53 39.51 5.69
C ALA A 188 -2.29 40.43 5.89
N GLY A 189 -1.47 40.65 4.86
CA GLY A 189 -0.26 41.49 4.94
C GLY A 189 0.90 40.87 5.73
N ILE A 190 0.80 39.58 6.07
CA ILE A 190 1.82 38.81 6.79
C ILE A 190 2.96 38.50 5.82
N ASN A 191 4.19 38.56 6.33
CA ASN A 191 5.35 38.16 5.53
C ASN A 191 5.39 36.64 5.43
N ILE A 192 5.50 36.16 4.19
CA ILE A 192 5.52 34.74 3.85
C ILE A 192 6.69 34.44 2.92
N ASP A 193 7.08 33.19 2.89
CA ASP A 193 7.90 32.61 1.83
C ASP A 193 6.98 31.79 0.91
N VAL A 194 7.18 31.88 -0.40
CA VAL A 194 6.39 31.20 -1.42
C VAL A 194 7.23 30.08 -2.04
N ASN A 195 6.70 28.87 -1.97
CA ASN A 195 7.38 27.66 -2.40
C ASN A 195 6.64 27.02 -3.58
N GLU A 196 7.37 26.75 -4.65
CA GLU A 196 6.89 26.01 -5.81
C GLU A 196 6.77 24.52 -5.47
N VAL A 197 5.65 23.91 -5.85
CA VAL A 197 5.42 22.47 -5.68
C VAL A 197 5.92 21.73 -6.92
N LEU A 198 6.92 20.87 -6.72
CA LEU A 198 7.61 20.12 -7.78
C LEU A 198 7.20 18.64 -7.84
N HIS A 199 6.44 18.17 -6.85
CA HIS A 199 5.93 16.81 -6.78
C HIS A 199 4.58 16.77 -6.06
N HIS A 200 3.74 15.80 -6.42
CA HIS A 200 2.40 15.66 -5.83
C HIS A 200 2.43 15.21 -4.36
N GLU A 201 3.47 14.47 -3.95
CA GLU A 201 3.79 14.18 -2.56
C GLU A 201 4.90 15.14 -2.11
N TRP A 202 4.52 16.26 -1.48
CA TRP A 202 5.43 17.28 -0.99
C TRP A 202 5.53 17.31 0.54
N GLY A 203 4.91 16.34 1.22
CA GLY A 203 4.94 16.16 2.67
C GLY A 203 3.65 16.55 3.40
N GLN A 204 2.55 16.65 2.67
CA GLN A 204 1.25 17.08 3.17
C GLN A 204 0.38 15.96 3.77
N HIS A 205 0.81 14.71 3.54
CA HIS A 205 0.29 13.48 4.13
C HIS A 205 1.48 12.61 4.59
N PRO A 206 1.29 11.61 5.48
CA PRO A 206 2.25 10.52 5.68
C PRO A 206 2.71 9.96 4.33
N VAL A 207 4.00 9.66 4.23
CA VAL A 207 4.55 9.08 3.00
C VAL A 207 3.90 7.73 2.77
N GLY A 208 3.39 7.53 1.56
CA GLY A 208 2.58 6.37 1.24
C GLY A 208 1.12 6.49 1.67
N GLU A 209 0.67 7.58 2.31
CA GLU A 209 -0.77 7.85 2.47
C GLU A 209 -1.39 8.27 1.14
N THR A 210 -0.66 8.91 0.23
CA THR A 210 -1.11 9.07 -1.17
C THR A 210 -1.05 7.76 -1.94
N ARG A 211 -0.25 6.78 -1.46
CA ARG A 211 -0.21 5.39 -1.95
C ARG A 211 -1.33 4.54 -1.34
N LEU A 212 -1.78 4.86 -0.11
CA LEU A 212 -2.90 4.25 0.61
C LEU A 212 -4.24 4.84 0.23
N GLU A 213 -4.32 6.16 -0.03
CA GLU A 213 -5.46 6.88 -0.56
C GLU A 213 -5.57 6.66 -2.06
N LYS A 214 -4.48 6.56 -2.83
CA LYS A 214 -4.58 6.02 -4.20
C LYS A 214 -4.87 4.53 -4.20
N SER A 215 -4.42 3.72 -3.23
CA SER A 215 -4.81 2.32 -3.17
C SER A 215 -6.23 2.15 -2.64
N GLN A 216 -6.75 3.05 -1.81
CA GLN A 216 -8.14 3.07 -1.34
C GLN A 216 -9.06 3.69 -2.39
N GLU A 217 -8.68 4.77 -3.06
CA GLU A 217 -9.38 5.29 -4.25
C GLU A 217 -9.26 4.32 -5.42
N MET A 218 -8.17 3.58 -5.60
CA MET A 218 -8.10 2.46 -6.57
C MET A 218 -8.82 1.21 -6.06
N GLU A 219 -8.93 0.93 -4.76
CA GLU A 219 -9.81 -0.13 -4.25
C GLU A 219 -11.28 0.24 -4.46
N LEU A 220 -11.64 1.52 -4.27
CA LEU A 220 -12.97 2.08 -4.54
C LEU A 220 -13.23 2.37 -6.04
N ALA A 221 -12.20 2.43 -6.89
CA ALA A 221 -12.33 2.71 -8.33
C ALA A 221 -11.80 1.60 -9.25
N MET A 222 -11.33 0.46 -8.71
CA MET A 222 -10.93 -0.68 -9.54
C MET A 222 -12.17 -1.12 -10.28
N LYS A 223 -12.10 -1.06 -11.61
CA LYS A 223 -13.17 -1.52 -12.49
C LYS A 223 -12.63 -2.67 -13.31
N PRO A 224 -13.47 -3.70 -13.57
CA PRO A 224 -13.13 -4.69 -14.57
C PRO A 224 -12.78 -4.01 -15.89
N ASN A 225 -11.70 -4.46 -16.51
CA ASN A 225 -11.31 -4.13 -17.87
C ASN A 225 -11.35 -5.40 -18.74
N PRO A 226 -12.54 -5.82 -19.22
CA PRO A 226 -12.66 -6.95 -20.14
C PRO A 226 -11.97 -6.72 -21.49
N ASN A 227 -11.58 -5.47 -21.78
CA ASN A 227 -10.86 -5.09 -22.98
C ASN A 227 -9.35 -4.95 -22.75
N HIS A 228 -8.82 -5.40 -21.61
CA HIS A 228 -7.38 -5.33 -21.31
C HIS A 228 -6.54 -5.95 -22.44
N ARG A 229 -5.44 -5.28 -22.76
CA ARG A 229 -4.40 -5.71 -23.71
C ARG A 229 -3.06 -5.39 -23.09
N GLY A 230 -2.03 -6.19 -23.41
CA GLY A 230 -0.71 -6.01 -22.81
C GLY A 230 -0.54 -6.83 -21.53
N ASP A 231 0.64 -6.67 -20.95
CA ASP A 231 1.02 -7.35 -19.72
C ASP A 231 0.13 -6.99 -18.53
N PRO A 232 -0.02 -7.90 -17.56
CA PRO A 232 -0.92 -7.75 -16.43
C PRO A 232 -0.27 -6.90 -15.32
N LEU A 233 0.12 -5.67 -15.66
CA LEU A 233 0.68 -4.71 -14.70
C LEU A 233 -0.32 -4.29 -13.60
N PHE A 234 -1.60 -4.67 -13.76
CA PHE A 234 -2.67 -4.51 -12.77
C PHE A 234 -2.59 -5.51 -11.61
N LEU A 235 -1.75 -6.55 -11.69
CA LEU A 235 -1.69 -7.63 -10.71
C LEU A 235 -1.53 -7.15 -9.26
N PRO A 236 -0.58 -6.24 -8.90
CA PRO A 236 -0.40 -5.88 -7.50
C PRO A 236 -1.65 -5.27 -6.89
N ASP A 237 -2.36 -4.45 -7.66
CA ASP A 237 -3.48 -3.65 -7.17
C ASP A 237 -4.75 -4.48 -7.10
N VAL A 238 -5.04 -5.30 -8.12
CA VAL A 238 -6.23 -6.15 -8.10
C VAL A 238 -6.13 -7.26 -7.04
N LEU A 239 -4.92 -7.81 -6.82
CA LEU A 239 -4.71 -8.83 -5.80
C LEU A 239 -4.91 -8.25 -4.39
N LYS A 240 -4.36 -7.05 -4.13
CA LYS A 240 -4.59 -6.33 -2.87
C LYS A 240 -6.07 -6.04 -2.66
N ALA A 241 -6.79 -5.57 -3.69
CA ALA A 241 -8.23 -5.32 -3.60
C ALA A 241 -9.01 -6.58 -3.21
N PHE A 242 -8.58 -7.76 -3.66
CA PHE A 242 -9.17 -9.04 -3.25
C PHE A 242 -8.72 -9.55 -1.86
N GLY A 243 -7.98 -8.73 -1.11
CA GLY A 243 -7.47 -9.06 0.23
C GLY A 243 -6.27 -9.99 0.24
N VAL A 244 -5.57 -10.16 -0.89
CA VAL A 244 -4.38 -11.01 -0.98
C VAL A 244 -3.16 -10.24 -0.47
N LYS A 245 -2.31 -10.91 0.32
CA LYS A 245 -0.99 -10.36 0.68
C LYS A 245 -0.09 -10.40 -0.54
N VAL A 246 0.38 -9.24 -1.00
CA VAL A 246 1.19 -9.12 -2.22
C VAL A 246 2.61 -8.69 -1.90
N GLN A 247 3.57 -9.36 -2.51
CA GLN A 247 4.96 -8.93 -2.60
C GLN A 247 5.36 -8.77 -4.06
N GLU A 248 6.01 -7.65 -4.39
CA GLU A 248 6.60 -7.41 -5.71
C GLU A 248 8.06 -7.86 -5.69
N TRP A 249 8.44 -8.78 -6.57
CA TRP A 249 9.84 -9.21 -6.72
C TRP A 249 10.62 -8.20 -7.54
N ASP A 250 11.91 -8.06 -7.27
CA ASP A 250 12.72 -7.07 -7.99
C ASP A 250 12.74 -7.35 -9.51
N GLY A 251 12.57 -6.28 -10.30
CA GLY A 251 12.47 -6.33 -11.75
C GLY A 251 11.24 -7.05 -12.35
N TRP A 252 10.21 -7.38 -11.56
CA TRP A 252 9.07 -8.17 -12.07
C TRP A 252 8.34 -7.53 -13.27
N ARG A 253 8.31 -6.20 -13.33
CA ARG A 253 7.59 -5.44 -14.38
C ARG A 253 8.16 -5.65 -15.78
N ASP A 254 9.46 -5.87 -15.86
CA ASP A 254 10.20 -6.00 -17.12
C ASP A 254 10.60 -7.46 -17.40
N ARG A 255 10.16 -8.41 -16.57
CA ARG A 255 10.52 -9.82 -16.67
C ARG A 255 9.46 -10.60 -17.46
N GLY A 256 9.89 -11.29 -18.51
CA GLY A 256 9.09 -12.21 -19.32
C GLY A 256 9.77 -12.56 -20.65
N HIS A 257 9.13 -13.44 -21.43
CA HIS A 257 9.59 -13.89 -22.75
C HIS A 257 8.90 -13.18 -23.92
N GLY A 258 8.39 -11.97 -23.66
CA GLY A 258 7.56 -11.17 -24.56
C GLY A 258 6.27 -10.72 -23.88
N ASP A 259 5.49 -9.91 -24.58
CA ASP A 259 4.34 -9.23 -24.00
C ASP A 259 3.03 -9.96 -24.37
N PHE A 260 2.08 -9.98 -23.44
CA PHE A 260 0.74 -10.46 -23.73
C PHE A 260 0.02 -9.54 -24.72
N THR A 261 -0.68 -10.12 -25.70
CA THR A 261 -1.67 -9.35 -26.48
C THR A 261 -3.05 -9.42 -25.82
N VAL A 262 -3.58 -10.64 -25.62
CA VAL A 262 -4.85 -10.89 -24.93
C VAL A 262 -4.62 -11.99 -23.91
N ILE A 263 -5.08 -11.76 -22.68
CA ILE A 263 -5.06 -12.78 -21.64
C ILE A 263 -6.39 -13.53 -21.68
N GLN A 264 -6.32 -14.82 -22.02
CA GLN A 264 -7.46 -15.74 -22.00
C GLN A 264 -7.86 -16.10 -20.56
N GLY A 265 -6.90 -16.40 -19.69
CA GLY A 265 -7.20 -16.89 -18.35
C GLY A 265 -5.98 -17.24 -17.52
N VAL A 266 -6.19 -18.11 -16.53
CA VAL A 266 -5.21 -18.46 -15.50
C VAL A 266 -4.95 -19.96 -15.49
N PHE A 267 -3.70 -20.36 -15.26
CA PHE A 267 -3.33 -21.75 -14.97
C PHE A 267 -2.92 -21.88 -13.51
N ALA A 268 -3.55 -22.85 -12.84
CA ALA A 268 -3.18 -23.23 -11.48
C ALA A 268 -2.14 -24.36 -11.53
N HIS A 269 -1.01 -24.14 -10.85
CA HIS A 269 0.10 -25.08 -10.71
C HIS A 269 0.41 -25.38 -9.23
N HIS A 270 1.31 -26.33 -9.03
CA HIS A 270 2.14 -26.39 -7.83
C HIS A 270 3.60 -26.56 -8.21
N THR A 271 4.50 -26.16 -7.31
CA THR A 271 5.94 -26.22 -7.54
C THR A 271 6.55 -27.62 -7.39
N GLY A 272 5.82 -28.57 -6.81
CA GLY A 272 6.34 -29.90 -6.45
C GLY A 272 7.19 -29.90 -5.19
N THR A 273 7.23 -28.78 -4.45
CA THR A 273 7.91 -28.65 -3.16
C THR A 273 7.16 -27.71 -2.23
N ASP A 274 7.20 -27.98 -0.92
CA ASP A 274 6.57 -27.11 0.09
C ASP A 274 7.41 -25.85 0.41
N LYS A 275 8.51 -25.60 -0.32
CA LYS A 275 9.38 -24.44 -0.12
C LYS A 275 8.87 -23.23 -0.89
N ASP A 276 8.93 -22.06 -0.25
CA ASP A 276 8.71 -20.79 -0.91
C ASP A 276 9.97 -20.42 -1.72
N ILE A 277 9.85 -20.42 -3.04
CA ILE A 277 10.97 -20.30 -3.99
C ILE A 277 10.73 -19.25 -5.09
N PRO A 278 10.27 -18.03 -4.76
CA PRO A 278 9.91 -17.03 -5.78
C PRO A 278 11.06 -16.71 -6.75
N GLY A 279 12.31 -16.66 -6.26
CA GLY A 279 13.48 -16.45 -7.12
C GLY A 279 13.72 -17.59 -8.13
N TYR A 280 13.39 -18.83 -7.78
CA TYR A 280 13.48 -19.95 -8.73
C TYR A 280 12.40 -19.87 -9.81
N ILE A 281 11.23 -19.32 -9.48
CA ILE A 281 10.14 -19.10 -10.44
C ILE A 281 10.44 -17.91 -11.36
N ALA A 282 11.06 -16.86 -10.81
CA ALA A 282 11.51 -15.69 -11.57
C ALA A 282 12.58 -16.06 -12.60
N ASP A 283 13.61 -16.80 -12.17
CA ASP A 283 14.83 -17.01 -12.94
C ASP A 283 15.17 -18.52 -13.06
N HIS A 284 14.20 -19.32 -13.52
CA HIS A 284 14.38 -20.76 -13.71
C HIS A 284 15.53 -21.04 -14.70
N PRO A 285 16.49 -21.94 -14.37
CA PRO A 285 17.71 -22.08 -15.15
C PRO A 285 17.51 -22.47 -16.61
N GLU A 286 16.45 -23.23 -16.91
CA GLU A 286 16.14 -23.69 -18.27
C GLU A 286 15.05 -22.86 -18.96
N LEU A 287 14.17 -22.24 -18.18
CA LEU A 287 12.92 -21.67 -18.71
C LEU A 287 12.93 -20.14 -18.66
N GLY A 288 13.79 -19.52 -17.85
CA GLY A 288 13.65 -18.11 -17.46
C GLY A 288 12.44 -17.93 -16.55
N LEU A 289 11.53 -17.01 -16.90
CA LEU A 289 10.30 -16.83 -16.15
C LEU A 289 9.40 -18.05 -16.36
N CYS A 290 9.25 -18.90 -15.34
CA CYS A 290 8.43 -20.11 -15.44
C CYS A 290 7.01 -19.96 -14.87
N SER A 291 6.66 -18.80 -14.31
CA SER A 291 5.28 -18.37 -13.98
C SER A 291 5.28 -16.90 -13.55
N GLN A 292 4.18 -16.16 -13.72
CA GLN A 292 4.10 -14.75 -13.31
C GLN A 292 4.00 -14.59 -11.78
N ILE A 293 3.36 -15.54 -11.09
CA ILE A 293 3.10 -15.45 -9.65
C ILE A 293 3.61 -16.71 -8.96
N HIS A 294 4.35 -16.54 -7.86
CA HIS A 294 4.61 -17.58 -6.89
C HIS A 294 3.73 -17.39 -5.66
N LEU A 295 3.03 -18.44 -5.20
CA LEU A 295 2.16 -18.36 -4.02
C LEU A 295 2.75 -19.15 -2.84
N ASN A 296 3.22 -18.41 -1.84
CA ASN A 296 3.83 -18.98 -0.63
C ASN A 296 2.83 -19.78 0.20
N ARG A 297 3.33 -20.66 1.07
CA ARG A 297 2.48 -21.46 1.98
C ARG A 297 1.72 -20.64 3.03
N ASP A 298 2.13 -19.40 3.29
CA ASP A 298 1.44 -18.48 4.21
C ASP A 298 0.33 -17.65 3.53
N GLY A 299 0.13 -17.84 2.22
CA GLY A 299 -0.83 -17.09 1.42
C GLY A 299 -0.31 -15.79 0.81
N THR A 300 0.99 -15.50 0.91
CA THR A 300 1.61 -14.36 0.21
C THR A 300 1.80 -14.67 -1.28
N ALA A 301 1.18 -13.87 -2.14
CA ALA A 301 1.39 -13.90 -3.59
C ALA A 301 2.57 -13.00 -3.95
N VAL A 302 3.67 -13.60 -4.41
CA VAL A 302 4.86 -12.92 -4.89
C VAL A 302 4.77 -12.80 -6.41
N ILE A 303 4.64 -11.57 -6.92
CA ILE A 303 4.61 -11.30 -8.36
C ILE A 303 6.06 -11.24 -8.83
N VAL A 304 6.44 -12.17 -9.70
CA VAL A 304 7.83 -12.37 -10.14
C VAL A 304 8.08 -11.97 -11.59
N GLY A 305 7.03 -11.89 -12.41
CA GLY A 305 7.10 -11.43 -13.80
C GLY A 305 5.76 -10.91 -14.33
N ALA A 306 5.82 -10.06 -15.35
CA ALA A 306 4.65 -9.50 -16.02
C ALA A 306 4.44 -10.12 -17.41
N GLY A 307 5.52 -10.29 -18.18
CA GLY A 307 5.43 -10.84 -19.53
C GLY A 307 5.09 -12.33 -19.56
N ILE A 308 5.07 -12.88 -20.77
CA ILE A 308 4.79 -14.29 -21.04
C ILE A 308 5.79 -15.18 -20.29
N ALA A 309 5.27 -16.15 -19.55
CA ALA A 309 6.05 -17.15 -18.82
C ALA A 309 5.92 -18.52 -19.50
N TYR A 310 6.92 -19.37 -19.33
CA TYR A 310 6.91 -20.72 -19.88
C TYR A 310 6.44 -21.75 -18.84
N HIS A 311 5.12 -21.86 -18.67
CA HIS A 311 4.50 -22.65 -17.58
C HIS A 311 3.57 -23.78 -18.05
N ALA A 312 2.83 -23.60 -19.14
CA ALA A 312 1.85 -24.59 -19.64
C ALA A 312 2.49 -25.73 -20.45
N GLY A 313 3.53 -25.43 -21.24
CA GLY A 313 4.19 -26.41 -22.11
C GLY A 313 3.27 -27.01 -23.19
N ARG A 314 3.56 -28.26 -23.59
CA ARG A 314 2.79 -29.01 -24.60
C ARG A 314 1.49 -29.57 -24.03
N GLY A 315 0.39 -29.34 -24.72
CA GLY A 315 -0.93 -29.73 -24.22
C GLY A 315 -2.06 -29.24 -25.10
N SER A 316 -3.28 -29.61 -24.72
CA SER A 316 -4.49 -29.20 -25.43
C SER A 316 -5.70 -29.27 -24.51
N TYR A 317 -6.55 -28.25 -24.56
CA TYR A 317 -7.88 -28.26 -23.97
C TYR A 317 -8.84 -27.50 -24.89
N PRO A 318 -10.10 -27.93 -25.08
CA PRO A 318 -11.05 -27.22 -25.93
C PRO A 318 -11.13 -25.72 -25.62
N GLY A 319 -10.86 -24.88 -26.62
CA GLY A 319 -10.88 -23.42 -26.49
C GLY A 319 -9.55 -22.79 -26.05
N TRP A 320 -8.50 -23.56 -25.77
CA TRP A 320 -7.15 -23.05 -25.52
C TRP A 320 -6.23 -23.30 -26.72
N PRO A 321 -5.25 -22.42 -27.01
CA PRO A 321 -4.27 -22.65 -28.07
C PRO A 321 -3.48 -23.93 -27.81
N THR A 322 -3.55 -24.90 -28.72
CA THR A 322 -2.82 -26.17 -28.59
C THR A 322 -1.32 -25.93 -28.66
N ASP A 323 -0.56 -26.54 -27.74
CA ASP A 323 0.88 -26.38 -27.54
C ASP A 323 1.38 -24.93 -27.37
N ASN A 324 0.48 -23.97 -27.16
CA ASN A 324 0.84 -22.54 -27.17
C ASN A 324 0.05 -21.70 -26.14
N ALA A 325 -0.48 -22.32 -25.09
CA ALA A 325 -1.28 -21.64 -24.07
C ALA A 325 -0.51 -20.58 -23.27
N ASN A 326 0.82 -20.66 -23.18
CA ASN A 326 1.68 -19.64 -22.53
C ASN A 326 1.39 -18.21 -23.03
N GLN A 327 1.06 -18.07 -24.32
CA GLN A 327 0.84 -16.76 -24.97
C GLN A 327 -0.42 -16.03 -24.48
N VAL A 328 -1.31 -16.74 -23.78
CA VAL A 328 -2.63 -16.23 -23.38
C VAL A 328 -2.97 -16.54 -21.92
N ALA A 329 -2.06 -17.15 -21.16
CA ALA A 329 -2.33 -17.59 -19.79
C ALA A 329 -1.39 -16.91 -18.79
N ILE A 330 -1.94 -16.51 -17.64
CA ILE A 330 -1.14 -16.19 -16.45
C ILE A 330 -0.98 -17.48 -15.65
N GLY A 331 0.26 -17.85 -15.34
CA GLY A 331 0.59 -18.94 -14.42
C GLY A 331 0.60 -18.49 -12.96
N ILE A 332 0.18 -19.39 -12.07
CA ILE A 332 0.38 -19.27 -10.62
C ILE A 332 1.02 -20.55 -10.11
N GLU A 333 2.22 -20.43 -9.56
CA GLU A 333 3.02 -21.53 -9.01
C GLU A 333 2.96 -21.53 -7.48
N ALA A 334 2.06 -22.34 -6.92
CA ALA A 334 1.88 -22.42 -5.46
C ALA A 334 2.88 -23.40 -4.82
N ALA A 335 3.51 -22.97 -3.72
CA ALA A 335 4.43 -23.77 -2.92
C ALA A 335 3.73 -24.99 -2.31
N SER A 336 3.78 -26.12 -3.00
CA SER A 336 3.21 -27.38 -2.56
C SER A 336 3.88 -28.55 -3.25
N SER A 337 4.15 -29.62 -2.49
CA SER A 337 4.51 -30.94 -3.02
C SER A 337 3.38 -31.63 -3.79
N GLY A 338 2.16 -31.09 -3.71
CA GLY A 338 0.96 -31.68 -4.32
C GLY A 338 0.37 -32.87 -3.56
N THR A 339 1.08 -33.39 -2.56
CA THR A 339 0.61 -34.48 -1.68
C THR A 339 0.48 -34.04 -0.23
N SER A 340 1.24 -33.02 0.19
CA SER A 340 1.07 -32.38 1.49
C SER A 340 -0.28 -31.66 1.58
N PRO A 341 -0.88 -31.57 2.78
CA PRO A 341 -2.07 -30.75 2.98
C PRO A 341 -1.82 -29.30 2.57
N TRP A 342 -2.76 -28.76 1.81
CA TRP A 342 -2.81 -27.34 1.44
C TRP A 342 -3.21 -26.52 2.68
N PRO A 343 -2.35 -25.59 3.17
CA PRO A 343 -2.71 -24.71 4.26
C PRO A 343 -3.98 -23.91 3.91
N PRO A 344 -4.95 -23.77 4.83
CA PRO A 344 -6.18 -23.02 4.56
C PRO A 344 -5.94 -21.58 4.09
N ALA A 345 -4.95 -20.89 4.68
CA ALA A 345 -4.57 -19.53 4.28
C ALA A 345 -3.99 -19.47 2.85
N GLN A 346 -3.17 -20.46 2.46
CA GLN A 346 -2.66 -20.56 1.09
C GLN A 346 -3.79 -20.81 0.10
N LEU A 347 -4.69 -21.73 0.43
CA LEU A 347 -5.78 -22.12 -0.46
C LEU A 347 -6.79 -20.98 -0.66
N ASP A 348 -7.12 -20.25 0.41
CA ASP A 348 -7.95 -19.04 0.32
C ASP A 348 -7.30 -17.94 -0.53
N ALA A 349 -6.01 -17.67 -0.30
CA ALA A 349 -5.25 -16.73 -1.12
C ALA A 349 -5.18 -17.17 -2.58
N TYR A 350 -5.09 -18.48 -2.86
CA TYR A 350 -5.09 -19.02 -4.22
C TYR A 350 -6.42 -18.73 -4.93
N TYR A 351 -7.55 -18.97 -4.24
CA TYR A 351 -8.87 -18.66 -4.79
C TYR A 351 -9.02 -17.17 -5.11
N ARG A 352 -8.66 -16.30 -4.16
CA ARG A 352 -8.71 -14.84 -4.30
C ARG A 352 -7.79 -14.34 -5.40
N THR A 353 -6.61 -14.93 -5.56
CA THR A 353 -5.65 -14.57 -6.62
C THR A 353 -6.23 -14.86 -8.00
N CYS A 354 -6.76 -16.06 -8.21
CA CYS A 354 -7.45 -16.41 -9.45
C CYS A 354 -8.68 -15.52 -9.69
N ALA A 355 -9.48 -15.27 -8.65
CA ALA A 355 -10.71 -14.50 -8.74
C ALA A 355 -10.42 -13.04 -9.12
N ALA A 356 -9.42 -12.42 -8.52
CA ALA A 356 -8.99 -11.06 -8.81
C ALA A 356 -8.65 -10.88 -10.30
N ILE A 357 -7.83 -11.77 -10.84
CA ILE A 357 -7.42 -11.73 -12.25
C ILE A 357 -8.63 -11.87 -13.17
N LEU A 358 -9.47 -12.88 -12.94
CA LEU A 358 -10.62 -13.16 -13.79
C LEU A 358 -11.68 -12.07 -13.68
N TRP A 359 -11.95 -11.57 -12.48
CA TRP A 359 -12.86 -10.46 -12.25
C TRP A 359 -12.38 -9.20 -12.99
N TYR A 360 -11.08 -8.87 -12.91
CA TYR A 360 -10.53 -7.73 -13.66
C TYR A 360 -10.70 -7.92 -15.17
N LEU A 361 -10.49 -9.13 -15.68
CA LEU A 361 -10.69 -9.44 -17.10
C LEU A 361 -12.18 -9.60 -17.49
N GLY A 362 -13.12 -9.45 -16.55
CA GLY A 362 -14.55 -9.63 -16.79
C GLY A 362 -14.93 -11.06 -17.19
N LYS A 363 -14.25 -12.07 -16.62
CA LYS A 363 -14.40 -13.49 -16.98
C LYS A 363 -14.90 -14.31 -15.79
N PRO A 364 -15.79 -15.29 -16.01
CA PRO A 364 -16.15 -16.28 -14.99
C PRO A 364 -15.01 -17.30 -14.81
N ALA A 365 -15.04 -18.05 -13.71
CA ALA A 365 -14.15 -19.18 -13.46
C ALA A 365 -14.71 -20.46 -14.09
N THR A 366 -14.29 -20.74 -15.32
CA THR A 366 -14.73 -21.91 -16.13
C THR A 366 -13.53 -22.63 -16.72
N PRO A 367 -13.66 -23.85 -17.26
CA PRO A 367 -12.55 -24.49 -17.97
C PRO A 367 -12.00 -23.70 -19.17
N GLN A 368 -12.73 -22.70 -19.68
CA GLN A 368 -12.26 -21.83 -20.77
C GLN A 368 -11.33 -20.70 -20.28
N THR A 369 -11.26 -20.48 -18.97
CA THR A 369 -10.60 -19.31 -18.36
C THR A 369 -9.77 -19.65 -17.12
N LEU A 370 -9.96 -20.83 -16.51
CA LEU A 370 -9.19 -21.33 -15.38
C LEU A 370 -9.02 -22.85 -15.47
N LEU A 371 -7.78 -23.28 -15.73
CA LEU A 371 -7.40 -24.69 -15.79
C LEU A 371 -6.35 -25.02 -14.73
N GLY A 372 -6.40 -26.24 -14.22
CA GLY A 372 -5.23 -26.86 -13.62
C GLY A 372 -4.29 -27.34 -14.73
N HIS A 373 -2.98 -27.28 -14.51
CA HIS A 373 -2.01 -27.71 -15.51
C HIS A 373 -2.24 -29.16 -16.00
N LYS A 374 -2.71 -30.05 -15.11
CA LYS A 374 -3.12 -31.42 -15.40
C LYS A 374 -4.25 -31.54 -16.42
N GLU A 375 -5.17 -30.56 -16.46
CA GLU A 375 -6.28 -30.56 -17.41
C GLU A 375 -5.80 -30.28 -18.84
N TYR A 376 -4.76 -29.45 -18.99
CA TYR A 376 -4.22 -29.07 -20.31
C TYR A 376 -3.07 -29.97 -20.77
N SER A 377 -2.10 -30.24 -19.89
CA SER A 377 -0.83 -30.94 -20.21
C SER A 377 -0.76 -32.36 -19.67
N GLY A 378 -1.77 -32.84 -18.93
CA GLY A 378 -1.74 -34.17 -18.33
C GLY A 378 -1.63 -35.30 -19.35
N ALA A 379 -2.45 -35.27 -20.40
CA ALA A 379 -2.40 -36.29 -21.45
C ALA A 379 -1.10 -36.25 -22.28
N ALA A 380 -0.56 -35.05 -22.54
CA ALA A 380 0.60 -34.86 -23.41
C ALA A 380 1.95 -35.06 -22.69
N GLN A 381 2.01 -34.75 -21.39
CA GLN A 381 3.25 -34.68 -20.63
C GLN A 381 3.21 -35.40 -19.27
N GLY A 382 2.08 -35.99 -18.88
CA GLY A 382 1.92 -36.62 -17.57
C GLY A 382 1.84 -35.64 -16.39
N LYS A 383 1.56 -34.36 -16.67
CA LYS A 383 1.37 -33.33 -15.64
C LYS A 383 0.14 -33.65 -14.79
N TRP A 384 0.27 -33.53 -13.49
CA TRP A 384 -0.78 -33.87 -12.53
C TRP A 384 -1.08 -32.72 -11.55
N ASP A 385 -0.34 -31.62 -11.66
CA ASP A 385 -0.51 -30.40 -10.87
C ASP A 385 -1.76 -29.60 -11.29
N PRO A 386 -2.48 -28.95 -10.35
CA PRO A 386 -2.24 -28.96 -8.92
C PRO A 386 -2.80 -30.24 -8.27
N GLY A 387 -1.91 -30.94 -7.58
CA GLY A 387 -2.17 -32.16 -6.83
C GLY A 387 -3.10 -31.97 -5.65
N GLY A 388 -3.98 -32.95 -5.40
CA GLY A 388 -4.91 -32.92 -4.26
C GLY A 388 -6.04 -31.87 -4.36
N ILE A 389 -6.11 -31.11 -5.46
CA ILE A 389 -7.16 -30.12 -5.71
C ILE A 389 -8.15 -30.66 -6.75
N ASP A 390 -9.42 -30.69 -6.41
CA ASP A 390 -10.50 -30.85 -7.39
C ASP A 390 -10.72 -29.52 -8.11
N MET A 391 -10.55 -29.50 -9.44
CA MET A 391 -10.60 -28.25 -10.19
C MET A 391 -12.03 -27.70 -10.37
N ASN A 392 -13.06 -28.53 -10.25
CA ASN A 392 -14.45 -28.06 -10.27
C ASN A 392 -14.77 -27.34 -8.96
N ASP A 393 -14.34 -27.90 -7.83
CA ASP A 393 -14.50 -27.26 -6.51
C ASP A 393 -13.67 -25.97 -6.44
N PHE A 394 -12.43 -26.02 -6.94
CA PHE A 394 -11.55 -24.86 -7.05
C PHE A 394 -12.22 -23.73 -7.83
N ARG A 395 -12.75 -24.02 -9.03
CA ARG A 395 -13.48 -23.03 -9.85
C ARG A 395 -14.72 -22.48 -9.14
N ARG A 396 -15.47 -23.30 -8.39
CA ARG A 396 -16.63 -22.81 -7.61
C ARG A 396 -16.21 -21.81 -6.52
N ASN A 397 -15.14 -22.09 -5.78
CA ASN A 397 -14.62 -21.18 -4.76
C ASN A 397 -14.05 -19.89 -5.37
N VAL A 398 -13.39 -19.97 -6.52
CA VAL A 398 -12.94 -18.79 -7.27
C VAL A 398 -14.14 -17.96 -7.74
N GLN A 399 -15.17 -18.59 -8.32
CA GLN A 399 -16.38 -17.90 -8.77
C GLN A 399 -17.08 -17.18 -7.63
N HIS A 400 -17.12 -17.78 -6.43
CA HIS A 400 -17.68 -17.11 -5.25
C HIS A 400 -17.03 -15.74 -5.00
N TYR A 401 -15.70 -15.64 -5.08
CA TYR A 401 -14.99 -14.37 -4.92
C TYR A 401 -15.19 -13.41 -6.09
N ILE A 402 -15.33 -13.90 -7.33
CA ILE A 402 -15.68 -13.07 -8.49
C ILE A 402 -17.07 -12.42 -8.30
N ASP A 403 -18.04 -13.20 -7.82
CA ASP A 403 -19.41 -12.74 -7.58
C ASP A 403 -19.53 -11.86 -6.33
N ASN A 404 -18.60 -12.02 -5.37
CA ASN A 404 -18.57 -11.30 -4.10
C ASN A 404 -17.19 -10.65 -3.85
N PRO A 405 -16.77 -9.65 -4.65
CA PRO A 405 -15.49 -8.96 -4.44
C PRO A 405 -15.45 -8.31 -3.04
N PRO A 406 -14.40 -8.54 -2.24
CA PRO A 406 -14.40 -8.18 -0.82
C PRO A 406 -14.42 -6.66 -0.58
N PHE A 407 -13.99 -5.85 -1.56
CA PHE A 407 -14.05 -4.38 -1.51
C PHE A 407 -15.46 -3.83 -1.78
N LEU A 408 -16.31 -4.53 -2.54
CA LEU A 408 -17.72 -4.13 -2.70
C LEU A 408 -18.53 -4.34 -1.43
N ALA A 409 -18.12 -5.28 -0.57
CA ALA A 409 -18.69 -5.45 0.76
C ALA A 409 -18.23 -4.36 1.76
N ALA A 410 -17.03 -3.78 1.55
CA ALA A 410 -16.55 -2.63 2.33
C ALA A 410 -17.30 -1.33 1.99
N ASP A 411 -17.74 -1.16 0.75
CA ASP A 411 -18.60 -0.05 0.32
C ASP A 411 -20.01 -0.11 0.94
N ALA A 412 -20.54 -1.31 1.18
CA ALA A 412 -21.81 -1.48 1.90
C ALA A 412 -21.73 -1.07 3.39
N ALA A 413 -20.52 -1.02 3.97
CA ALA A 413 -20.29 -0.50 5.32
C ALA A 413 -20.10 1.04 5.36
N HIS A 414 -19.93 1.68 4.20
CA HIS A 414 -19.68 3.13 4.09
C HIS A 414 -20.81 3.93 3.42
N ILE A 415 -21.89 3.28 2.97
CA ILE A 415 -23.09 4.00 2.50
C ILE A 415 -24.13 4.11 3.62
N THR A 416 -24.31 5.37 4.03
CA THR A 416 -25.26 5.95 5.00
C THR A 416 -24.91 5.77 6.48
N LYS A 417 -24.53 6.89 7.10
CA LYS A 417 -24.93 7.23 8.48
C LYS A 417 -26.47 7.23 8.58
N GLU A 418 -27.12 6.08 8.45
CA GLU A 418 -28.33 5.86 9.22
C GLU A 418 -27.87 5.48 10.64
N GLU A 419 -28.54 6.07 11.65
CA GLU A 419 -28.20 5.83 13.05
C GLU A 419 -28.16 4.33 13.33
N ASP A 420 -26.99 3.79 13.68
CA ASP A 420 -26.81 2.38 14.04
C ASP A 420 -27.71 2.07 15.25
N PRO A 421 -28.84 1.35 15.04
CA PRO A 421 -29.90 1.33 16.03
C PRO A 421 -29.49 0.51 17.23
N MET A 422 -29.74 1.06 18.42
CA MET A 422 -29.39 0.39 19.67
C MET A 422 -30.40 -0.71 20.00
N ILE A 423 -30.01 -1.96 19.85
CA ILE A 423 -30.79 -3.14 20.19
C ILE A 423 -30.65 -3.42 21.69
N GLN A 424 -31.78 -3.47 22.40
CA GLN A 424 -31.81 -3.85 23.80
C GLN A 424 -31.52 -5.34 23.95
N SER A 425 -30.60 -5.67 24.85
CA SER A 425 -30.27 -7.05 25.15
C SER A 425 -31.48 -7.79 25.73
N LEU A 426 -31.82 -8.94 25.14
CA LEU A 426 -32.86 -9.83 25.64
C LEU A 426 -32.49 -10.49 26.98
N ILE A 427 -31.20 -10.65 27.28
CA ILE A 427 -30.70 -11.32 28.48
C ILE A 427 -30.55 -10.35 29.66
N ASN A 428 -29.92 -9.19 29.41
CA ASN A 428 -29.85 -8.08 30.35
C ASN A 428 -30.55 -6.83 29.79
N PRO A 429 -31.82 -6.56 30.14
CA PRO A 429 -32.55 -5.41 29.65
C PRO A 429 -31.94 -4.04 30.00
N ALA A 430 -31.01 -3.96 30.97
CA ALA A 430 -30.30 -2.73 31.28
C ALA A 430 -29.16 -2.40 30.29
N LYS A 431 -28.88 -3.29 29.32
CA LYS A 431 -27.85 -3.11 28.31
C LYS A 431 -28.47 -2.97 26.92
N LYS A 432 -27.85 -2.11 26.12
CA LYS A 432 -28.15 -1.95 24.69
C LYS A 432 -26.84 -2.04 23.91
N PHE A 433 -26.91 -2.61 22.72
CA PHE A 433 -25.79 -2.74 21.80
C PHE A 433 -26.14 -2.06 20.49
N ALA A 434 -25.16 -1.42 19.85
CA ALA A 434 -25.32 -1.02 18.47
C ALA A 434 -25.55 -2.28 17.62
N GLN A 435 -26.43 -2.23 16.62
CA GLN A 435 -26.78 -3.40 15.81
C GLN A 435 -25.53 -3.99 15.14
N SER A 436 -24.62 -3.16 14.64
CA SER A 436 -23.35 -3.60 14.06
C SER A 436 -22.51 -4.40 15.06
N THR A 437 -22.43 -3.93 16.31
CA THR A 437 -21.68 -4.58 17.38
C THR A 437 -22.33 -5.91 17.78
N LEU A 438 -23.67 -5.95 17.83
CA LEU A 438 -24.38 -7.19 18.12
C LEU A 438 -24.16 -8.23 17.02
N ILE A 439 -24.18 -7.84 15.75
CA ILE A 439 -23.91 -8.74 14.61
C ILE A 439 -22.49 -9.32 14.71
N SER A 440 -21.48 -8.49 14.99
CA SER A 440 -20.10 -8.96 15.17
C SER A 440 -19.94 -9.92 16.35
N ILE A 441 -20.66 -9.68 17.46
CA ILE A 441 -20.66 -10.60 18.60
C ILE A 441 -21.32 -11.93 18.22
N VAL A 442 -22.43 -11.89 17.48
CA VAL A 442 -23.13 -13.09 17.01
C VAL A 442 -22.24 -13.91 16.09
N ASP A 443 -21.59 -13.27 15.11
CA ASP A 443 -20.66 -13.92 14.19
C ASP A 443 -19.51 -14.62 14.93
N ALA A 444 -18.81 -13.88 15.80
CA ALA A 444 -17.72 -14.43 16.61
C ALA A 444 -18.18 -15.60 17.49
N THR A 445 -19.38 -15.51 18.06
CA THR A 445 -19.96 -16.57 18.91
C THR A 445 -20.34 -17.80 18.08
N CYS A 446 -20.98 -17.60 16.93
CA CYS A 446 -21.34 -18.68 16.00
C CYS A 446 -20.10 -19.43 15.51
N TRP A 447 -19.03 -18.71 15.18
CA TRP A 447 -17.75 -19.30 14.80
C TRP A 447 -17.14 -20.13 15.94
N GLN A 448 -17.09 -19.57 17.16
CA GLN A 448 -16.56 -20.29 18.33
C GLN A 448 -17.36 -21.55 18.66
N ILE A 449 -18.70 -21.48 18.58
CA ILE A 449 -19.58 -22.64 18.75
C ILE A 449 -19.33 -23.68 17.66
N LEU A 450 -19.20 -23.27 16.40
CA LEU A 450 -18.93 -24.18 15.29
C LEU A 450 -17.59 -24.92 15.51
N VAL A 451 -16.54 -24.20 15.88
CA VAL A 451 -15.22 -24.80 16.19
C VAL A 451 -15.33 -25.81 17.32
N LEU A 452 -16.00 -25.45 18.42
CA LEU A 452 -16.17 -26.33 19.58
C LEU A 452 -17.02 -27.56 19.24
N ALA A 453 -18.12 -27.37 18.50
CA ALA A 453 -19.02 -28.45 18.08
C ALA A 453 -18.30 -29.44 17.15
N LYS A 454 -17.52 -28.95 16.17
CA LYS A 454 -16.70 -29.80 15.30
C LYS A 454 -15.67 -30.61 16.11
N ALA A 455 -15.04 -29.99 17.11
CA ALA A 455 -14.08 -30.68 17.98
C ALA A 455 -14.76 -31.79 18.82
N ILE A 456 -15.95 -31.51 19.37
CA ILE A 456 -16.73 -32.49 20.13
C ILE A 456 -17.19 -33.64 19.23
N ALA A 457 -17.73 -33.35 18.04
CA ALA A 457 -18.17 -34.36 17.07
C ALA A 457 -17.05 -35.32 16.70
N LYS A 458 -15.87 -34.78 16.36
CA LYS A 458 -14.67 -35.59 16.08
C LYS A 458 -14.27 -36.46 17.27
N LYS A 459 -14.36 -35.94 18.50
CA LYS A 459 -14.06 -36.72 19.72
C LYS A 459 -15.06 -37.85 19.97
N GLN A 460 -16.27 -37.74 19.46
CA GLN A 460 -17.31 -38.78 19.52
C GLN A 460 -17.25 -39.75 18.32
N GLY A 461 -16.24 -39.64 17.46
CA GLY A 461 -16.10 -40.49 16.27
C GLY A 461 -17.06 -40.12 15.13
N LEU A 462 -17.66 -38.93 15.18
CA LEU A 462 -18.54 -38.41 14.14
C LEU A 462 -17.73 -37.53 13.17
N ASP A 463 -18.08 -37.57 11.89
CA ASP A 463 -17.57 -36.64 10.89
C ASP A 463 -18.49 -35.40 10.84
N PRO A 464 -18.10 -34.27 11.44
CA PRO A 464 -18.95 -33.09 11.46
C PRO A 464 -19.14 -32.46 10.08
N ASP A 465 -18.20 -32.64 9.16
CA ASP A 465 -18.28 -32.04 7.83
C ASP A 465 -19.27 -32.82 6.96
N GLN A 466 -19.27 -34.15 7.07
CA GLN A 466 -20.29 -35.00 6.45
C GLN A 466 -21.69 -34.74 7.04
N ILE A 467 -21.83 -34.64 8.37
CA ILE A 467 -23.12 -34.37 9.02
C ILE A 467 -23.71 -33.03 8.54
N LEU A 468 -22.88 -31.99 8.40
CA LEU A 468 -23.32 -30.70 7.88
C LEU A 468 -23.74 -30.81 6.40
N ALA A 469 -22.98 -31.54 5.58
CA ALA A 469 -23.31 -31.76 4.18
C ALA A 469 -24.65 -32.50 4.00
N ASP A 470 -24.90 -33.54 4.82
CA ASP A 470 -26.14 -34.30 4.82
C ASP A 470 -27.33 -33.44 5.25
N ALA A 471 -27.17 -32.64 6.31
CA ALA A 471 -28.22 -31.74 6.80
C ALA A 471 -28.58 -30.65 5.77
N ILE A 472 -27.58 -30.08 5.09
CA ILE A 472 -27.80 -29.10 4.01
C ILE A 472 -28.51 -29.75 2.82
N THR A 473 -28.15 -30.98 2.48
CA THR A 473 -28.79 -31.75 1.40
C THR A 473 -30.26 -32.02 1.75
N ALA A 474 -30.54 -32.47 2.98
CA ALA A 474 -31.88 -32.72 3.47
C ALA A 474 -32.76 -31.45 3.53
N ASP A 475 -32.23 -30.29 3.95
CA ASP A 475 -32.97 -29.02 3.94
C ASP A 475 -33.35 -28.57 2.51
N ARG A 476 -32.47 -28.85 1.54
CA ARG A 476 -32.70 -28.53 0.12
C ARG A 476 -33.67 -29.48 -0.57
N GLU A 477 -33.75 -30.72 -0.11
CA GLU A 477 -34.70 -31.73 -0.62
C GLU A 477 -36.09 -31.63 0.03
N GLY A 478 -36.21 -30.94 1.17
CA GLY A 478 -37.46 -30.73 1.92
C GLY A 478 -38.27 -29.48 1.51
N LYS A 479 -37.99 -28.87 0.36
CA LYS A 479 -38.70 -27.69 -0.18
C LYS A 479 -39.26 -27.93 -1.58
#